data_AF-A0A377IUI6-F1
#
_entry.id   AF-A0A377IUI6-F1
#
_cell.length_a   1.000
_cell.length_b   1.000
_cell.length_c   1.000
_cell.angle_alpha   90.00
_cell.angle_beta   90.00
_cell.angle_gamma   90.00
#
_symmetry.space_group_name_H-M   'P 1'
#
loop_
_entity.id
_entity.type
_entity.pdbx_description
1 polymer ?
#
loop_
_entity_poly.entity_id
_entity_poly.type
_entity_poly.pdbx_seq_one_letter_code
_entity_poly.pdbx_strand_id
1 'polypeptide(L)' 'MNESIKKAINVLGTQQLLAEACGVSQNAVSKWLNGGSAISLENALRIEKATQGKVKAEDISPDFSHLLSRD' A
#
# COMPACT_ATOMS: atom_id res chain seq x y z
N MET A 1 5.73 -4.15 -11.71
CA MET A 1 4.62 -3.36 -11.11
C MET A 1 4.09 -4.14 -9.92
N ASN A 2 3.87 -3.50 -8.76
CA ASN A 2 3.36 -4.15 -7.56
C ASN A 2 1.83 -4.28 -7.67
N GLU A 3 1.33 -5.51 -7.87
CA GLU A 3 -0.10 -5.75 -8.08
C GLU A 3 -0.96 -5.44 -6.84
N SER A 4 -0.41 -5.54 -5.63
CA SER A 4 -1.11 -5.17 -4.39
C SER A 4 -1.31 -3.65 -4.30
N ILE A 5 -0.30 -2.87 -4.68
CA ILE A 5 -0.44 -1.40 -4.79
C ILE A 5 -1.43 -1.03 -5.91
N LYS A 6 -1.38 -1.72 -7.05
CA LYS A 6 -2.36 -1.54 -8.14
C LYS A 6 -3.79 -1.84 -7.70
N LYS A 7 -3.99 -2.92 -6.94
CA LYS A 7 -5.29 -3.25 -6.34
C LYS A 7 -5.74 -2.15 -5.38
N ALA A 8 -4.87 -1.63 -4.54
CA ALA A 8 -5.19 -0.51 -3.64
C ALA A 8 -5.62 0.73 -4.42
N ILE A 9 -4.90 1.08 -5.49
CA ILE A 9 -5.27 2.17 -6.40
C ILE A 9 -6.66 1.94 -6.99
N ASN A 10 -6.97 0.72 -7.45
CA ASN A 10 -8.28 0.41 -8.02
C ASN A 10 -9.41 0.48 -6.99
N VAL A 11 -9.15 0.11 -5.72
CA VAL A 11 -10.15 0.21 -4.63
C VAL A 11 -10.47 1.68 -4.33
N LEU A 12 -9.47 2.57 -4.35
CA LEU A 12 -9.64 4.00 -4.07
C LEU A 12 -10.01 4.81 -5.33
N GLY A 13 -9.75 4.27 -6.52
CA GLY A 13 -10.02 4.87 -7.83
C GLY A 13 -8.78 5.41 -8.54
N THR A 14 -7.90 6.15 -7.84
CA THR A 14 -6.69 6.74 -8.45
C THR A 14 -5.49 6.74 -7.50
N GLN A 15 -4.29 6.94 -8.05
CA GLN A 15 -3.08 7.09 -7.24
C GLN A 15 -3.14 8.32 -6.33
N GLN A 16 -3.77 9.41 -6.80
CA GLN A 16 -3.96 10.63 -6.03
C GLN A 16 -4.90 10.40 -4.83
N LEU A 17 -6.03 9.73 -5.04
CA LEU A 17 -6.97 9.39 -3.96
C LEU A 17 -6.35 8.44 -2.92
N LEU A 18 -5.56 7.46 -3.37
CA LEU A 18 -4.81 6.60 -2.44
C LEU A 18 -3.76 7.40 -1.65
N ALA A 19 -3.06 8.33 -2.30
CA ALA A 19 -2.06 9.18 -1.66
C ALA A 19 -2.69 10.09 -0.59
N GLU A 20 -3.82 10.72 -0.89
CA GLU A 20 -4.60 11.53 0.04
C GLU A 20 -5.08 10.71 1.25
N ALA A 21 -5.65 9.53 1.00
CA ALA A 21 -6.09 8.64 2.07
C ALA A 21 -4.95 8.16 2.98
N CYS A 22 -3.73 8.07 2.46
CA CYS A 22 -2.53 7.67 3.21
C CYS A 22 -1.71 8.84 3.75
N GLY A 23 -2.07 10.10 3.45
CA GLY A 23 -1.32 11.29 3.83
C GLY A 23 0.11 11.34 3.24
N VAL A 24 0.26 10.92 1.99
CA VAL A 24 1.54 10.91 1.26
C VAL A 24 1.42 11.62 -0.10
N SER A 25 2.53 11.75 -0.84
CA SER A 25 2.48 12.27 -2.21
C SER A 25 2.09 11.19 -3.23
N GLN A 26 1.44 11.59 -4.33
CA GLN A 26 1.15 10.68 -5.44
C GLN A 26 2.42 10.09 -6.06
N ASN A 27 3.54 10.82 -6.06
CA ASN A 27 4.83 10.29 -6.50
C ASN A 27 5.32 9.12 -5.62
N ALA A 28 5.07 9.15 -4.31
CA ALA A 28 5.39 8.01 -3.44
C ALA A 28 4.60 6.76 -3.86
N VAL A 29 3.30 6.91 -4.12
CA VAL A 29 2.44 5.83 -4.63
C VAL A 29 2.95 5.30 -5.97
N SER A 30 3.33 6.18 -6.89
CA SER A 30 3.91 5.80 -8.19
C SER A 30 5.21 5.00 -8.03
N LYS A 31 6.09 5.40 -7.09
CA LYS A 31 7.32 4.64 -6.80
C LYS A 31 7.00 3.27 -6.22
N TRP A 32 6.05 3.14 -5.31
CA TRP A 32 5.65 1.83 -4.77
C TRP A 32 5.03 0.93 -5.84
N LEU A 33 4.21 1.50 -6.74
CA LEU A 33 3.61 0.78 -7.85
C LEU A 33 4.68 0.26 -8.82
N ASN A 34 5.67 1.08 -9.14
CA ASN A 34 6.66 0.78 -10.18
C ASN A 34 7.97 0.19 -9.66
N GLY A 35 8.12 -0.02 -8.34
CA GLY A 35 9.34 -0.54 -7.72
C GLY A 35 10.47 0.48 -7.60
N GLY A 36 10.16 1.78 -7.68
CA GLY A 36 11.13 2.87 -7.50
C GLY A 36 11.53 3.13 -6.04
N SER A 37 10.81 2.57 -5.07
CA SER A 37 11.19 2.55 -3.66
C SER A 37 10.42 1.48 -2.90
N ALA A 38 11.04 0.92 -1.85
CA ALA A 38 10.34 0.08 -0.88
C ALA A 38 9.32 0.92 -0.09
N ILE A 39 8.19 0.31 0.23
CA ILE A 39 7.19 0.87 1.13
C ILE A 39 7.52 0.47 2.58
N SER A 40 7.25 1.34 3.54
CA SER A 40 7.39 1.02 4.97
C SER A 40 6.16 0.28 5.51
N LEU A 41 6.31 -0.45 6.61
CA LEU A 41 5.18 -1.10 7.31
C LEU A 41 4.09 -0.07 7.67
N GLU A 42 4.47 1.10 8.16
CA GLU A 42 3.51 2.17 8.51
C GLU A 42 2.64 2.56 7.31
N ASN A 43 3.24 2.79 6.14
CA ASN A 43 2.49 3.15 4.93
C ASN A 43 1.67 1.96 4.40
N ALA A 44 2.16 0.74 4.52
CA ALA A 44 1.39 -0.45 4.18
C ALA A 44 0.14 -0.58 5.07
N LEU A 45 0.23 -0.30 6.36
CA LEU A 45 -0.92 -0.27 7.28
C LEU A 45 -1.89 0.88 6.98
N ARG A 46 -1.40 2.04 6.55
CA ARG A 46 -2.26 3.14 6.06
C ARG A 46 -3.05 2.71 4.82
N ILE A 47 -2.42 1.99 3.89
CA ILE A 47 -3.10 1.42 2.71
C ILE A 47 -4.14 0.37 3.15
N GLU A 48 -3.81 -0.52 4.09
CA GLU A 48 -4.75 -1.50 4.62
C GLU A 48 -5.99 -0.83 5.22
N LYS A 49 -5.79 0.21 6.02
CA LYS A 49 -6.88 1.02 6.58
C LYS A 49 -7.69 1.72 5.48
N ALA A 50 -7.04 2.38 4.53
CA ALA A 50 -7.70 3.11 3.44
C ALA A 50 -8.51 2.18 2.52
N THR A 51 -8.06 0.95 2.33
CA THR A 51 -8.74 -0.07 1.52
C THR A 51 -9.73 -0.91 2.32
N GLN A 52 -9.95 -0.60 3.60
CA GLN A 52 -10.81 -1.36 4.51
C GLN A 52 -10.44 -2.86 4.55
N GLY A 53 -9.15 -3.17 4.57
CA GLY A 53 -8.62 -4.52 4.63
C GLY A 53 -8.67 -5.30 3.31
N LYS A 54 -9.09 -4.70 2.19
CA LYS A 54 -9.08 -5.35 0.87
C LYS A 54 -7.67 -5.58 0.32
N VAL A 55 -6.70 -4.81 0.79
CA VAL A 55 -5.26 -5.01 0.57
C VAL A 55 -4.62 -4.98 1.94
N LYS A 56 -4.11 -6.13 2.41
CA LYS A 56 -3.42 -6.20 3.69
C LYS A 56 -1.96 -5.80 3.55
N ALA A 57 -1.32 -5.41 4.65
CA ALA A 57 0.11 -5.11 4.64
C ALA A 57 0.93 -6.30 4.09
N GLU A 58 0.66 -7.52 4.55
CA GLU A 58 1.34 -8.74 4.10
C GLU A 58 1.15 -9.05 2.60
N ASP A 59 0.08 -8.55 1.95
CA ASP A 59 -0.10 -8.66 0.50
C ASP A 59 0.92 -7.79 -0.26
N ILE A 60 1.36 -6.68 0.36
CA ILE A 60 2.29 -5.72 -0.24
C ILE A 60 3.74 -6.19 -0.08
N SER A 61 4.08 -6.74 1.09
CA SER A 61 5.35 -7.39 1.37
C SER A 61 5.17 -8.51 2.41
N PRO A 62 5.57 -9.77 2.11
CA PRO A 62 5.46 -10.89 3.06
C PRO A 62 6.18 -10.64 4.38
N ASP A 63 7.27 -9.86 4.38
CA ASP A 63 8.03 -9.48 5.58
C ASP A 63 7.16 -8.81 6.65
N PHE A 64 6.07 -8.16 6.24
CA PHE A 64 5.15 -7.51 7.17
C PHE A 64 4.31 -8.51 7.97
N SER A 65 4.12 -9.75 7.50
CA SER A 65 3.40 -10.79 8.26
C SER A 65 4.09 -11.07 9.60
N HIS A 66 5.41 -11.27 9.57
CA HIS A 66 6.23 -11.53 10.75
C HIS A 66 6.21 -10.35 11.73
N LEU A 67 6.28 -9.11 11.22
CA LEU A 67 6.25 -7.91 12.06
C LEU A 67 4.89 -7.68 12.73
N LEU A 68 3.81 -8.19 12.15
CA LEU A 68 2.45 -8.07 12.67
C LEU A 68 1.98 -9.29 13.47
N SER A 69 2.81 -10.35 13.55
CA SER A 69 2.45 -11.62 14.18
C SER A 69 1.15 -12.22 13.61
N ARG A 70 0.96 -12.11 12.29
CA ARG A 70 -0.24 -12.57 11.56
C ARG A 70 -0.09 -13.99 10.97
N ASP A 71 0.88 -14.75 11.48
CA ASP A 71 1.21 -16.11 11.02
C ASP A 71 0.02 -17.08 11.10
#